data_AF-A0A8T3WLH9-F1
#
_entry.id   AF-A0A8T3WLH9-F1
#
_cell.length_a   1.000
_cell.length_b   1.000
_cell.length_c   1.000
_cell.angle_alpha   90.00
_cell.angle_beta   90.00
_cell.angle_gamma   90.00
#
_symmetry.space_group_name_H-M   'P 1'
#
loop_
_entity.id
_entity.type
_entity.pdbx_description
1 polymer ?
#
loop_
_entity_poly.entity_id
_entity_poly.type
_entity_poly.pdbx_seq_one_letter_code
_entity_poly.pdbx_strand_id
1 'polypeptide(L)'
;MEKRQTPPLLFAYLGRRNSRFIKNEADVLPLTTFLCVYPKKTDKRHVNALWEVLNHPETIKNLKLVGKSYGSGAVKVEPRNLEKLPIPENLVENYSLEKEQKELSIFV
;
A
#
# COMPACT_ATOMS: atom_id res chain seq x y z
N MET A 1 10.67 -20.47 14.77
CA MET A 1 9.39 -19.87 14.31
C MET A 1 9.69 -18.45 13.88
N GLU A 2 9.39 -18.07 12.65
CA GLU A 2 9.62 -16.71 12.15
C GLU A 2 8.73 -15.74 12.94
N LYS A 3 9.34 -14.72 13.57
CA LYS A 3 8.59 -13.64 14.24
C LYS A 3 8.46 -12.50 13.25
N ARG A 4 7.26 -12.32 12.70
CA ARG A 4 6.91 -11.19 11.84
C ARG A 4 6.33 -10.06 12.69
N GLN A 5 6.76 -8.83 12.43
CA GLN A 5 6.13 -7.64 13.00
C GLN A 5 4.73 -7.49 12.40
N THR A 6 3.80 -6.89 13.15
CA THR A 6 2.49 -6.52 12.64
C THR A 6 2.63 -5.34 11.68
N PRO A 7 2.09 -5.42 10.45
CA PRO A 7 2.21 -4.32 9.48
C PRO A 7 1.29 -3.16 9.86
N PRO A 8 1.75 -1.89 9.80
CA PRO A 8 0.86 -0.74 10.03
C PRO A 8 -0.25 -0.61 8.98
N LEU A 9 0.04 -1.04 7.74
CA LEU A 9 -0.88 -0.95 6.60
C LEU A 9 -1.00 -2.29 5.89
N LEU A 10 -2.20 -2.56 5.36
CA LEU A 10 -2.53 -3.77 4.61
C LEU A 10 -3.04 -3.41 3.22
N PHE A 11 -2.79 -4.28 2.24
CA PHE A 11 -3.37 -4.17 0.90
C PHE A 11 -3.84 -5.54 0.39
N ALA A 12 -5.09 -5.65 -0.05
CA ALA A 12 -5.57 -6.90 -0.64
C ALA A 12 -4.90 -7.14 -2.01
N TYR A 13 -4.09 -8.19 -2.14
CA TYR A 13 -3.28 -8.44 -3.34
C TYR A 13 -4.14 -8.66 -4.60
N LEU A 14 -5.39 -9.08 -4.43
CA LEU A 14 -6.39 -9.22 -5.49
C LEU A 14 -7.67 -8.49 -5.07
N GLY A 15 -8.04 -7.46 -5.81
CA GLY A 15 -9.21 -6.63 -5.53
C GLY A 15 -10.03 -6.32 -6.78
N ARG A 16 -11.32 -5.99 -6.62
CA ARG A 16 -12.21 -5.59 -7.72
C ARG A 16 -12.94 -4.31 -7.36
N ARG A 17 -13.02 -3.36 -8.31
CA ARG A 17 -13.72 -2.05 -8.24
C ARG A 17 -13.24 -1.08 -7.14
N ASN A 18 -12.93 -1.57 -5.95
CA ASN A 18 -12.67 -0.81 -4.74
C ASN A 18 -11.39 -1.29 -4.05
N SER A 19 -10.27 -1.39 -4.77
CA SER A 19 -8.97 -1.65 -4.13
C SER A 19 -8.60 -0.47 -3.24
N ARG A 20 -8.18 -0.75 -2.01
CA ARG A 20 -7.88 0.24 -0.96
C ARG A 20 -6.76 -0.28 -0.06
N PHE A 21 -6.06 0.63 0.57
CA PHE A 21 -5.14 0.32 1.67
C PHE A 21 -5.89 0.45 2.99
N ILE A 22 -5.62 -0.47 3.91
CA ILE A 22 -6.31 -0.56 5.21
C ILE A 22 -5.30 -0.21 6.29
N LYS A 23 -5.67 0.68 7.22
CA LYS A 23 -4.93 0.90 8.47
C LYS A 23 -5.17 -0.28 9.41
N ASN A 24 -4.09 -0.92 9.86
CA ASN A 24 -4.17 -2.06 10.75
C ASN A 24 -4.28 -1.62 12.21
N GLU A 25 -5.37 -0.95 12.58
CA GLU A 25 -5.58 -0.49 13.96
C GLU A 25 -5.82 -1.64 14.94
N ALA A 26 -6.17 -2.82 14.43
CA ALA A 26 -6.35 -4.03 15.22
C ALA A 26 -5.02 -4.71 15.62
N ASP A 27 -3.89 -4.24 15.08
CA ASP A 27 -2.56 -4.80 15.34
C ASP A 27 -2.47 -6.31 15.06
N VAL A 28 -3.05 -6.75 13.94
CA VAL A 28 -3.11 -8.18 13.56
C VAL A 28 -2.17 -8.51 12.41
N LEU A 29 -1.58 -9.70 12.45
CA LEU A 29 -0.81 -10.23 11.32
C LEU A 29 -1.78 -10.92 10.34
N PRO A 30 -1.92 -10.45 9.10
CA PRO A 30 -2.77 -11.11 8.12
C PRO A 30 -2.14 -12.44 7.67
N LEU A 31 -2.99 -13.33 7.14
CA LEU A 31 -2.55 -14.52 6.43
C LEU A 31 -2.29 -14.18 4.95
N THR A 32 -2.75 -15.03 4.02
CA THR A 32 -2.28 -15.05 2.62
C THR A 32 -2.93 -14.03 1.69
N THR A 33 -4.01 -13.36 2.11
CA THR A 33 -4.81 -12.50 1.23
C THR A 33 -4.42 -11.03 1.24
N PHE A 34 -3.58 -10.62 2.19
CA PHE A 34 -3.10 -9.25 2.31
C PHE A 34 -1.60 -9.17 2.15
N LEU A 35 -1.16 -8.17 1.40
CA LEU A 35 0.22 -7.70 1.41
C LEU A 35 0.43 -6.86 2.66
N CYS A 36 1.54 -7.14 3.35
CA CYS A 36 1.99 -6.38 4.50
C CYS A 36 2.79 -5.17 4.01
N VAL A 37 2.33 -3.97 4.33
CA VAL A 37 2.96 -2.72 3.90
C VAL A 37 3.63 -2.08 5.12
N TYR A 38 4.95 -1.96 5.06
CA TYR A 38 5.77 -1.39 6.12
C TYR A 38 6.35 -0.04 5.66
N PRO A 39 5.82 1.08 6.19
CA PRO A 39 6.39 2.39 5.97
C PRO A 39 7.78 2.49 6.58
N LYS A 40 8.65 3.33 6.00
CA LYS A 40 9.98 3.62 6.58
C LYS A 40 9.91 4.23 7.98
N LYS A 41 8.93 5.10 8.22
CA LYS A 41 8.69 5.73 9.51
C LYS A 41 7.38 5.20 10.08
N THR A 42 7.43 4.72 11.32
CA THR A 42 6.27 4.09 11.98
C THR A 42 5.51 5.03 12.89
N ASP A 43 5.87 6.32 12.93
CA ASP A 43 5.15 7.30 13.72
C ASP A 43 3.72 7.50 13.17
N LYS A 44 2.77 7.72 14.09
CA LYS A 44 1.35 7.76 13.75
C LYS A 44 1.00 8.84 12.71
N ARG A 45 1.74 9.96 12.70
CA ARG A 45 1.47 11.05 11.74
C ARG A 45 1.87 10.61 10.34
N HIS A 46 3.08 10.05 10.18
CA HIS A 46 3.55 9.55 8.90
C HIS A 46 2.69 8.40 8.36
N VAL A 47 2.35 7.40 9.19
CA VAL A 47 1.49 6.28 8.77
C VAL A 47 0.11 6.76 8.31
N ASN A 48 -0.47 7.76 8.98
CA ASN A 48 -1.74 8.35 8.56
C ASN A 48 -1.62 9.09 7.23
N ALA A 49 -0.63 9.97 7.09
CA ALA A 49 -0.39 10.71 5.84
C ALA A 49 -0.17 9.76 4.66
N LEU A 50 0.65 8.73 4.84
CA LEU A 50 0.88 7.70 3.83
C LEU A 50 -0.41 6.94 3.49
N TRP A 51 -1.21 6.55 4.49
CA TRP A 51 -2.49 5.90 4.23
C TRP A 51 -3.47 6.77 3.42
N GLU A 52 -3.51 8.07 3.71
CA GLU A 52 -4.34 9.04 2.97
C GLU A 52 -3.87 9.16 1.52
N VAL A 53 -2.56 9.30 1.30
CA VAL A 53 -1.95 9.37 -0.04
C VAL A 53 -2.16 8.08 -0.83
N LEU A 54 -1.98 6.92 -0.20
CA LEU A 54 -2.17 5.61 -0.84
C LEU A 54 -3.63 5.34 -1.23
N ASN A 55 -4.59 5.88 -0.47
CA ASN A 55 -6.02 5.78 -0.79
C ASN A 55 -6.55 6.93 -1.63
N HIS A 56 -5.74 7.93 -1.97
CA HIS A 56 -6.16 9.00 -2.87
C HIS A 56 -6.58 8.42 -4.22
N PRO A 57 -7.69 8.91 -4.84
CA PRO A 57 -8.20 8.35 -6.10
C PRO A 57 -7.15 8.29 -7.23
N GLU A 58 -6.27 9.28 -7.29
CA GLU A 58 -5.17 9.31 -8.27
C GLU A 58 -4.15 8.18 -8.04
N THR A 59 -3.76 7.93 -6.79
CA THR A 59 -2.85 6.84 -6.43
C THR A 59 -3.50 5.47 -6.68
N ILE A 60 -4.76 5.29 -6.29
CA ILE A 60 -5.51 4.05 -6.55
C ILE A 60 -5.64 3.78 -8.05
N LYS A 61 -5.86 4.81 -8.87
CA LYS A 61 -5.91 4.67 -10.34
C LYS A 61 -4.59 4.16 -10.91
N ASN A 62 -3.46 4.46 -10.26
CA ASN A 62 -2.13 3.99 -10.68
C ASN A 62 -1.88 2.51 -10.36
N LEU A 63 -2.72 1.83 -9.57
CA LEU A 63 -2.61 0.38 -9.35
C LEU A 63 -2.67 -0.42 -10.66
N LYS A 64 -3.33 0.10 -11.71
CA LYS A 64 -3.36 -0.54 -13.03
C LYS A 64 -1.99 -0.56 -13.74
N LEU A 65 -1.05 0.31 -13.33
CA LEU A 65 0.29 0.40 -13.91
C LEU A 65 1.22 -0.67 -13.34
N VAL A 66 0.90 -1.18 -12.14
CA VAL A 66 1.69 -2.18 -11.42
C VAL A 66 0.97 -3.51 -11.25
N GLY A 67 -0.36 -3.53 -11.38
CA GLY A 67 -1.19 -4.72 -11.31
C GLY A 67 -1.44 -5.36 -12.66
N LYS A 68 -1.73 -6.66 -12.64
CA LYS A 68 -2.26 -7.39 -13.79
C LYS A 68 -3.78 -7.43 -13.72
N SER A 69 -4.43 -7.25 -14.88
CA SER A 69 -5.87 -7.44 -14.99
C SER A 69 -6.21 -8.93 -14.86
N TYR A 70 -7.15 -9.24 -13.97
CA TYR A 70 -7.76 -10.56 -13.82
C TYR A 70 -9.26 -10.41 -14.14
N GLY A 71 -9.85 -11.44 -14.73
CA GLY A 71 -11.16 -11.42 -15.39
C GLY A 71 -12.21 -10.47 -14.80
N SER A 72 -12.97 -9.82 -15.68
CA SER A 72 -14.06 -8.91 -15.33
C SER A 72 -13.68 -7.69 -14.46
N GLY A 73 -12.45 -7.20 -14.55
CA GLY A 73 -12.02 -5.94 -13.92
C GLY A 73 -11.51 -6.10 -12.48
N ALA A 74 -11.03 -7.30 -12.12
CA ALA A 74 -10.18 -7.46 -10.94
C ALA A 74 -8.75 -7.03 -11.28
N VAL A 75 -8.04 -6.47 -10.29
CA VAL A 75 -6.62 -6.17 -10.39
C VAL A 75 -5.88 -7.01 -9.37
N LYS A 76 -4.86 -7.72 -9.83
CA LYS A 76 -3.92 -8.44 -8.98
C LYS A 76 -2.61 -7.68 -8.94
N VAL A 77 -2.21 -7.23 -7.77
CA VAL A 77 -0.92 -6.56 -7.56
C VAL A 77 -0.05 -7.46 -6.70
N GLU A 78 1.10 -7.84 -7.25
CA GLU A 78 2.10 -8.63 -6.53
C GLU A 78 3.00 -7.72 -5.66
N PRO A 79 3.62 -8.26 -4.59
CA PRO A 79 4.45 -7.50 -3.65
C PRO A 79 5.50 -6.59 -4.31
N ARG A 80 6.35 -7.15 -5.17
CA ARG A 80 7.40 -6.42 -5.91
C ARG A 80 6.87 -5.40 -6.90
N ASN A 81 5.62 -5.54 -7.31
CA ASN A 81 4.97 -4.58 -8.18
C ASN A 81 4.37 -3.43 -7.38
N LEU A 82 3.78 -3.73 -6.22
CA LEU A 82 3.24 -2.70 -5.33
C LEU A 82 4.35 -1.74 -4.85
N GLU A 83 5.59 -2.22 -4.70
CA GLU A 83 6.78 -1.38 -4.41
C GLU A 83 7.03 -0.31 -5.48
N LYS A 84 6.52 -0.51 -6.70
CA LYS A 84 6.70 0.39 -7.84
C LYS A 84 5.48 1.28 -8.08
N LEU A 85 4.49 1.28 -7.18
CA LEU A 85 3.26 2.05 -7.34
C LEU A 85 3.59 3.54 -7.48
N PRO A 86 3.28 4.18 -8.62
CA PRO A 86 3.53 5.61 -8.78
C PRO A 86 2.60 6.41 -7.87
N ILE A 87 3.19 7.21 -6.98
CA ILE A 87 2.47 8.17 -6.14
C ILE A 87 2.61 9.55 -6.81
N PRO A 88 1.50 10.27 -7.09
CA PRO A 88 1.54 11.62 -7.64
C PRO A 88 2.38 12.58 -6.79
N GLU A 89 3.29 13.32 -7.42
CA GLU A 89 4.25 14.20 -6.71
C GLU A 89 3.55 15.30 -5.88
N ASN A 90 2.46 15.86 -6.40
CA ASN A 90 1.64 16.84 -5.69
C ASN A 90 1.07 16.28 -4.37
N LEU A 91 0.78 14.98 -4.31
CA LEU A 91 0.30 14.35 -3.07
C LEU A 91 1.46 14.13 -2.09
N VAL A 92 2.64 13.77 -2.58
CA VAL A 92 3.84 13.67 -1.72
C VAL A 92 4.13 15.03 -1.06
N GLU A 93 4.05 16.11 -1.83
CA GLU A 93 4.26 17.48 -1.33
C GLU A 93 3.16 17.93 -0.37
N ASN A 94 1.89 17.78 -0.74
CA ASN A 94 0.75 18.21 0.08
C ASN A 94 0.70 17.53 1.45
N TYR A 95 1.15 16.27 1.53
CA TYR A 95 1.18 15.50 2.76
C TYR A 95 2.55 15.52 3.45
N SER A 96 3.50 16.34 2.95
CA SER A 96 4.86 16.48 3.50
C SER A 96 5.59 15.13 3.64
N LEU A 97 5.34 14.21 2.71
CA LEU A 97 6.05 12.94 2.59
C LEU A 97 7.42 13.17 1.93
N GLU A 98 8.37 12.27 2.16
CA GLU A 98 9.73 12.43 1.63
C GLU A 98 9.78 11.87 0.21
N LYS A 99 10.29 12.63 -0.77
CA LYS A 99 10.37 12.21 -2.19
C LYS A 99 11.27 11.00 -2.48
N GLU A 100 11.76 10.30 -1.47
CA GLU A 100 12.55 9.09 -1.69
C GLU A 100 11.66 8.02 -2.35
N GLN A 101 11.93 7.70 -3.63
CA GLN A 101 11.26 6.71 -4.48
C GLN A 101 11.15 5.27 -3.90
N LYS A 102 11.51 5.06 -2.63
CA LYS A 102 11.41 3.81 -1.86
C LYS A 102 10.70 4.04 -0.52
N GLU A 103 9.57 4.73 -0.46
CA GLU A 103 8.84 4.94 0.82
C GLU A 103 8.25 3.64 1.42
N LEU A 104 8.15 2.57 0.62
CA LEU A 104 7.54 1.30 1.03
C LEU A 104 8.56 0.17 0.99
N SER A 105 8.70 -0.53 2.12
CA SER A 105 9.20 -1.90 2.13
C SER A 105 8.01 -2.85 2.18
N ILE A 106 7.86 -3.71 1.18
CA ILE A 106 6.72 -4.64 1.10
C ILE A 106 7.27 -6.05 1.24
N PHE A 107 6.87 -6.71 2.33
CA PHE A 107 7.26 -8.09 2.62
C PHE A 107 6.05 -9.02 2.44
N VAL A 108 6.32 -10.25 2.03
CA VAL A 108 5.34 -11.34 1.81
C VAL A 108 5.40 -12.34 2.94
#